data_AF-A0A164S834-F1
#
_entry.id   AF-A0A164S834-F1
#
_cell.length_a   1.000
_cell.length_b   1.000
_cell.length_c   1.000
_cell.angle_alpha   90.00
_cell.angle_beta   90.00
_cell.angle_gamma   90.00
#
_symmetry.space_group_name_H-M   'P 1'
#
loop_
_entity.id
_entity.type
_entity.pdbx_description
1 polymer ?
#
loop_
_entity_poly.entity_id
_entity_poly.type
_entity_poly.pdbx_seq_one_letter_code
_entity_poly.pdbx_strand_id
1 'polypeptide(L)'
;MSPIEVEWDPRHRHRKKPPSRVHGLWDQFRGRIMGKEHLIHRGERETRRARQYNDAVREARKARRIVDEERRREERQREGRRRRQRRVGVGFPFFGLGRGYRTKVYRNGEVEVEQITRDHPWLHPDKRCLPWYHGFYDEMMGFITGDKSRRSKGRSMREHATRERHRERRHRLRELRQFSHDMRTRSRHNH
;
A
#
# COMPACT_ATOMS: atom_id res chain seq x y z
N MET A 1 -4.73 40.46 18.57
CA MET A 1 -5.63 39.28 18.57
C MET A 1 -4.77 38.05 18.77
N SER A 2 -4.77 37.51 19.99
CA SER A 2 -3.98 36.32 20.34
C SER A 2 -4.65 35.06 19.78
N PRO A 3 -3.89 34.08 19.26
CA PRO A 3 -4.46 32.83 18.80
C PRO A 3 -5.11 32.09 19.98
N ILE A 4 -6.35 31.63 19.79
CA ILE A 4 -7.05 30.81 20.78
C ILE A 4 -6.41 29.42 20.74
N GLU A 5 -5.51 29.13 21.67
CA GLU A 5 -4.96 27.79 21.88
C GLU A 5 -6.06 26.90 22.47
N VAL A 6 -6.60 26.02 21.64
CA VAL A 6 -7.55 24.98 22.09
C VAL A 6 -6.73 23.81 22.61
N GLU A 7 -6.47 23.80 23.91
CA GLU A 7 -5.87 22.67 24.62
C GLU A 7 -6.84 21.47 24.55
N TRP A 8 -6.52 20.50 23.68
CA TRP A 8 -7.27 19.26 23.59
C TRP A 8 -6.80 18.32 24.70
N ASP A 9 -7.51 18.31 25.83
CA ASP A 9 -7.25 17.36 26.92
C ASP A 9 -7.48 15.91 26.43
N PRO A 10 -6.41 15.09 26.31
CA PRO A 10 -6.53 13.70 25.86
C PRO A 10 -7.21 12.80 26.89
N ARG A 11 -7.49 13.29 28.11
CA ARG A 11 -8.18 12.56 29.18
C ARG A 11 -9.70 12.52 28.98
N HIS A 12 -10.26 13.35 28.10
CA HIS A 12 -11.68 13.30 27.73
C HIS A 12 -12.01 12.23 26.66
N ARG A 13 -11.46 11.02 26.81
CA ARG A 13 -11.76 9.83 25.97
C ARG A 13 -13.18 9.25 26.15
N HIS A 14 -14.06 9.89 26.93
CA HIS A 14 -15.39 9.37 27.23
C HIS A 14 -16.41 9.47 26.09
N ARG A 15 -16.11 10.18 24.99
CA ARG A 15 -16.90 10.06 23.75
C ARG A 15 -16.29 8.98 22.85
N LYS A 16 -16.76 7.74 23.00
CA LYS A 16 -16.38 6.58 22.16
C LYS A 16 -16.59 6.77 20.65
N LYS A 17 -17.20 7.88 20.21
CA LYS A 17 -17.51 8.14 18.79
C LYS A 17 -17.07 9.55 18.41
N PRO A 18 -16.35 9.72 17.27
CA PRO A 18 -16.01 11.04 16.76
C PRO A 18 -17.29 11.83 16.42
N PRO A 19 -17.27 13.17 16.53
CA PRO A 19 -18.42 14.00 16.15
C PRO A 19 -18.76 13.80 14.67
N SER A 20 -20.04 13.62 14.36
CA SER A 20 -20.49 13.35 13.00
C SER A 20 -21.17 14.58 12.38
N ARG A 21 -20.62 15.05 11.27
CA ARG A 21 -21.22 16.16 10.49
C ARG A 21 -22.61 15.78 9.96
N VAL A 22 -22.80 14.52 9.58
CA VAL A 22 -24.10 14.04 9.05
C VAL A 22 -25.14 14.01 10.16
N HIS A 23 -24.77 13.56 11.36
CA HIS A 23 -25.66 13.57 12.52
C HIS A 23 -26.07 14.99 12.90
N GLY A 24 -25.10 15.91 12.94
CA GLY A 24 -25.39 17.33 13.21
C GLY A 24 -26.32 17.98 12.18
N LEU A 25 -26.15 17.69 10.89
CA LEU A 25 -27.04 18.19 9.84
C LEU A 25 -28.45 17.59 9.94
N TRP A 26 -28.55 16.31 10.31
CA TRP A 26 -29.84 15.64 10.51
C TRP A 26 -30.61 16.22 11.70
N ASP A 27 -29.92 16.49 12.82
CA ASP A 27 -30.53 17.14 13.99
C ASP A 27 -31.01 18.56 13.66
N GLN A 28 -30.28 19.32 12.84
CA GLN A 28 -30.73 20.63 12.35
C GLN A 28 -31.99 20.52 11.50
N PHE A 29 -32.01 19.58 10.56
CA PHE A 29 -33.15 19.36 9.68
C PHE A 29 -34.40 18.95 10.48
N ARG A 30 -34.25 18.00 11.40
CA ARG A 30 -35.33 17.56 12.30
C ARG A 30 -35.80 18.70 13.20
N GLY A 31 -34.88 19.51 13.72
CA GLY A 31 -35.20 20.69 14.52
C GLY A 31 -36.04 21.71 13.75
N ARG A 32 -35.72 21.96 12.48
CA ARG A 32 -36.50 22.86 11.61
C ARG A 32 -37.89 22.34 11.31
N ILE A 33 -38.02 21.05 10.96
CA ILE A 33 -39.34 20.44 10.69
C ILE A 33 -40.23 20.46 11.94
N MET A 34 -39.66 20.19 13.11
CA MET A 34 -40.42 20.09 14.36
C MET A 34 -40.59 21.42 15.10
N GLY A 35 -40.03 22.53 14.61
CA GLY A 35 -40.01 23.81 15.33
C GLY A 35 -39.24 23.77 16.65
N LYS A 36 -38.24 22.88 16.77
CA LYS A 36 -37.47 22.65 18.02
C LYS A 36 -36.08 23.27 17.92
N GLU A 37 -35.92 24.49 18.42
CA GLU A 37 -34.65 25.24 18.39
C GLU A 37 -33.49 24.51 19.07
N HIS A 38 -33.75 23.79 20.17
CA HIS A 38 -32.70 23.04 20.87
C HIS A 38 -32.02 21.97 20.00
N LEU A 39 -32.76 21.36 19.05
CA LEU A 39 -32.21 20.39 18.10
C LEU A 39 -31.35 21.09 17.04
N ILE A 40 -31.76 22.27 16.60
CA ILE A 40 -30.99 23.10 15.66
C ILE A 40 -29.64 23.47 16.29
N HIS A 41 -29.64 24.03 17.49
CA HIS A 41 -28.41 24.41 18.20
C HIS A 41 -27.55 23.20 18.59
N ARG A 42 -28.15 22.05 18.89
CA ARG A 42 -27.41 20.80 19.10
C ARG A 42 -26.69 20.39 17.82
N GLY A 43 -27.38 20.38 16.69
CA GLY A 43 -26.81 19.99 15.39
C GLY A 43 -25.74 20.97 14.89
N GLU A 44 -25.90 22.28 15.14
CA GLU A 44 -24.87 23.30 14.89
C GLU A 44 -23.60 23.06 15.70
N ARG A 45 -23.74 22.81 17.02
CA ARG A 45 -22.61 22.49 17.89
C ARG A 45 -21.88 21.23 17.43
N GLU A 46 -22.63 20.20 17.04
CA GLU A 46 -22.02 18.95 16.54
C GLU A 46 -21.30 19.14 15.20
N THR A 47 -21.91 19.88 14.27
CA THR A 47 -21.31 20.21 12.98
C THR A 47 -20.02 21.02 13.14
N ARG A 48 -20.02 22.00 14.06
CA ARG A 48 -18.83 22.81 14.38
C ARG A 48 -17.71 21.95 14.97
N ARG A 49 -18.03 21.08 15.93
CA ARG A 49 -17.07 20.14 16.53
C ARG A 49 -16.49 19.17 15.50
N ALA A 50 -17.31 18.69 14.57
CA ALA A 50 -16.85 17.82 13.48
C ALA A 50 -15.87 18.54 12.53
N ARG A 51 -16.08 19.83 12.24
CA ARG A 51 -15.13 20.63 11.46
C ARG A 51 -13.80 20.78 12.18
N GLN A 52 -13.84 21.26 13.44
CA GLN A 52 -12.64 21.41 14.27
C GLN A 52 -11.84 20.12 14.38
N TYR A 53 -12.51 18.99 14.59
CA TYR A 53 -11.86 17.67 14.63
C TYR A 53 -11.17 17.33 13.30
N ASN A 54 -11.86 17.53 12.17
CA ASN A 54 -11.29 17.25 10.85
C ASN A 54 -10.12 18.16 10.50
N ASP A 55 -10.18 19.43 10.91
CA ASP A 55 -9.10 20.40 10.71
C ASP A 55 -7.87 20.01 11.54
N ALA A 56 -8.05 19.66 12.82
CA ALA A 56 -6.97 19.14 13.68
C ALA A 56 -6.34 17.85 13.11
N VAL A 57 -7.15 16.91 12.61
CA VAL A 57 -6.65 15.70 11.94
C VAL A 57 -5.87 16.03 10.67
N ARG A 58 -6.32 17.03 9.89
CA ARG A 58 -5.64 17.48 8.68
C ARG A 58 -4.30 18.13 9.01
N GLU A 59 -4.24 18.97 10.02
CA GLU A 59 -3.01 19.61 10.51
C GLU A 59 -2.02 18.57 11.03
N ALA A 60 -2.47 17.62 11.83
CA ALA A 60 -1.62 16.52 12.31
C ALA A 60 -1.04 15.69 11.14
N ARG A 61 -1.82 15.45 10.08
CA ARG A 61 -1.33 14.78 8.86
C ARG A 61 -0.31 15.62 8.10
N LYS A 62 -0.50 16.94 8.01
CA LYS A 62 0.46 17.86 7.38
C LYS A 62 1.78 17.87 8.15
N ALA A 63 1.73 18.00 9.48
CA ALA A 63 2.92 17.95 10.33
C ALA A 63 3.72 16.66 10.13
N ARG A 64 3.06 15.49 10.09
CA ARG A 64 3.73 14.21 9.80
C ARG A 64 4.40 14.18 8.42
N ARG A 65 3.74 14.73 7.39
CA ARG A 65 4.33 14.80 6.05
C ARG A 65 5.59 15.67 6.02
N ILE A 66 5.61 16.79 6.75
CA ILE A 66 6.78 17.66 6.84
C ILE A 66 7.94 16.89 7.50
N VAL A 67 7.68 16.22 8.62
CA VAL A 67 8.69 15.39 9.32
C VAL A 67 9.22 14.27 8.41
N ASP A 68 8.35 13.58 7.68
CA ASP A 68 8.75 12.52 6.74
C ASP A 68 9.56 13.08 5.56
N GLU A 69 9.22 14.27 5.06
CA GLU A 69 9.98 14.94 4.02
C GLU A 69 11.35 15.40 4.50
N GLU A 70 11.46 15.95 5.71
CA GLU A 70 12.74 16.30 6.34
C GLU A 70 13.62 15.07 6.51
N ARG A 71 13.06 13.97 7.03
CA ARG A 71 13.76 12.70 7.15
C ARG A 71 14.29 12.20 5.80
N ARG A 72 13.48 12.29 4.74
CA ARG A 72 13.91 11.92 3.38
C ARG A 72 15.01 12.85 2.84
N ARG A 73 14.96 14.15 3.15
CA ARG A 73 16.02 15.11 2.78
C ARG A 73 17.32 14.78 3.49
N GLU A 74 17.28 14.46 4.78
CA GLU A 74 18.45 14.02 5.55
C GLU A 74 19.03 12.70 5.01
N GLU A 75 18.19 11.71 4.71
CA GLU A 75 18.62 10.45 4.11
C GLU A 75 19.31 10.68 2.75
N ARG A 76 18.76 11.54 1.90
CA ARG A 76 19.38 11.92 0.61
C ARG A 76 20.72 12.64 0.81
N GLN A 77 20.84 13.52 1.81
CA GLN A 77 22.11 14.17 2.13
C GLN A 77 23.16 13.16 2.63
N ARG A 78 22.76 12.21 3.49
CA ARG A 78 23.63 11.12 3.96
C ARG A 78 24.05 10.20 2.83
N GLU A 79 23.14 9.86 1.92
CA GLU A 79 23.44 9.06 0.73
C GLU A 79 24.40 9.80 -0.21
N GLY A 80 24.20 11.11 -0.42
CA GLY A 80 25.11 11.96 -1.18
C GLY A 80 26.53 12.00 -0.58
N ARG A 81 26.66 12.08 0.76
CA ARG A 81 27.95 11.99 1.46
C ARG A 81 28.59 10.61 1.30
N ARG A 82 27.83 9.53 1.41
CA ARG A 82 28.32 8.15 1.16
C ARG A 82 28.77 7.93 -0.28
N ARG A 83 28.05 8.50 -1.27
CA ARG A 83 28.45 8.46 -2.68
C ARG A 83 29.73 9.26 -2.96
N ARG A 84 29.95 10.38 -2.26
CA ARG A 84 31.22 11.14 -2.33
C ARG A 84 32.38 10.36 -1.69
N GLN A 85 32.19 9.72 -0.54
CA GLN A 85 33.21 8.84 0.06
C GLN A 85 33.55 7.64 -0.83
N ARG A 86 32.56 7.05 -1.52
CA ARG A 86 32.79 5.97 -2.50
C ARG A 86 33.48 6.42 -3.80
N ARG A 87 33.64 7.73 -4.06
CA ARG A 87 34.38 8.22 -5.24
C ARG A 87 35.90 8.34 -5.03
N VAL A 88 36.40 8.15 -3.81
CA VAL A 88 37.86 8.14 -3.53
C VAL A 88 38.43 6.70 -3.53
N GLY A 89 37.59 5.69 -3.73
CA GLY A 89 38.04 4.30 -3.87
C GLY A 89 37.16 3.54 -4.83
N VAL A 90 37.72 3.26 -6.01
CA VAL A 90 37.27 2.27 -7.00
C VAL A 90 36.07 2.66 -7.89
N GLY A 91 36.41 2.96 -9.15
CA GLY A 91 35.77 2.40 -10.35
C GLY A 91 34.24 2.23 -10.38
N PHE A 92 33.59 3.25 -10.93
CA PHE A 92 32.40 3.27 -11.79
C PHE A 92 31.23 2.25 -11.66
N PRO A 93 29.97 2.74 -11.61
CA PRO A 93 28.75 1.93 -11.62
C PRO A 93 28.25 1.62 -13.04
N PHE A 94 27.87 0.37 -13.28
CA PHE A 94 27.07 -0.04 -14.44
C PHE A 94 25.63 0.50 -14.31
N PHE A 95 25.26 1.42 -15.19
CA PHE A 95 23.86 1.71 -15.53
C PHE A 95 23.77 1.75 -17.05
N GLY A 96 23.08 0.77 -17.64
CA GLY A 96 22.86 0.72 -19.09
C GLY A 96 22.27 -0.62 -19.53
N LEU A 97 20.95 -0.73 -19.46
CA LEU A 97 20.07 -1.46 -20.38
C LEU A 97 20.52 -2.84 -20.92
N GLY A 98 19.79 -3.88 -20.49
CA GLY A 98 19.56 -5.09 -21.30
C GLY A 98 20.36 -6.32 -20.89
N ARG A 99 19.66 -7.38 -20.49
CA ARG A 99 20.14 -8.67 -19.95
C ARG A 99 20.62 -8.55 -18.49
N GLY A 100 19.78 -9.03 -17.59
CA GLY A 100 20.17 -9.22 -16.21
C GLY A 100 21.32 -10.23 -16.16
N TYR A 101 22.40 -9.88 -15.48
CA TYR A 101 23.37 -10.86 -15.02
C TYR A 101 23.35 -10.77 -13.50
N ARG A 102 23.29 -11.91 -12.82
CA ARG A 102 23.41 -11.98 -11.38
C ARG A 102 24.80 -12.48 -11.08
N THR A 103 25.60 -11.60 -10.49
CA THR A 103 26.93 -11.96 -10.04
C THR A 103 26.84 -12.53 -8.63
N LYS A 104 27.22 -13.80 -8.45
CA LYS A 104 27.42 -14.40 -7.12
C LYS A 104 28.91 -14.26 -6.77
N VAL A 105 29.20 -13.59 -5.66
CA VAL A 105 30.56 -13.48 -5.13
C VAL A 105 30.66 -14.43 -3.95
N TYR A 106 31.52 -15.44 -4.10
CA TYR A 106 31.77 -16.42 -3.04
C TYR A 106 32.84 -15.91 -2.07
N ARG A 107 32.89 -16.50 -0.86
CA ARG A 107 33.77 -16.06 0.23
C ARG A 107 35.27 -16.15 -0.09
N ASN A 108 35.63 -16.96 -1.09
CA ASN A 108 36.98 -17.13 -1.63
C ASN A 108 37.36 -16.06 -2.68
N GLY A 109 36.49 -15.09 -2.98
CA GLY A 109 36.76 -14.03 -3.95
C GLY A 109 36.45 -14.42 -5.40
N GLU A 110 35.99 -15.64 -5.64
CA GLU A 110 35.53 -16.07 -6.97
C GLU A 110 34.20 -15.42 -7.32
N VAL A 111 34.13 -14.91 -8.55
CA VAL A 111 33.00 -14.15 -9.08
C VAL A 111 32.37 -14.97 -10.20
N GLU A 112 31.21 -15.54 -9.93
CA GLU A 112 30.46 -16.31 -10.93
C GLU A 112 29.34 -15.43 -11.50
N VAL A 113 29.37 -15.22 -12.81
CA VAL A 113 28.41 -14.36 -13.53
C VAL A 113 27.33 -15.23 -14.14
N GLU A 114 26.18 -15.31 -13.47
CA GLU A 114 25.03 -16.08 -13.94
C GLU A 114 24.20 -15.21 -14.90
N GLN A 115 24.02 -15.65 -16.14
CA GLN A 115 23.15 -14.97 -17.10
C GLN A 115 21.69 -15.19 -16.70
N ILE A 116 20.98 -14.11 -16.37
CA ILE A 116 19.57 -14.15 -16.01
C ILE A 116 18.78 -14.36 -17.30
N THR A 117 18.41 -15.61 -17.58
CA THR A 117 17.52 -15.98 -18.69
C THR A 117 16.14 -15.36 -18.48
N ARG A 118 15.35 -15.23 -19.57
CA ARG A 118 13.98 -14.66 -19.50
C ARG A 118 13.13 -15.34 -18.43
N ASP A 119 13.29 -16.65 -18.24
CA ASP A 119 12.55 -17.45 -17.26
C ASP A 119 12.99 -17.27 -15.80
N HIS A 120 13.95 -16.38 -15.52
CA HIS A 120 14.44 -16.21 -14.17
C HIS A 120 13.31 -15.72 -13.24
N PRO A 121 13.13 -16.33 -12.06
CA PRO A 121 11.97 -16.12 -11.18
C PRO A 121 11.81 -14.71 -10.60
N TRP A 122 12.79 -13.83 -10.86
CA TRP A 122 12.79 -12.41 -10.50
C TRP A 122 12.45 -11.46 -11.66
N LEU A 123 12.50 -11.92 -12.92
CA LEU A 123 12.23 -11.10 -14.11
C LEU A 123 10.78 -11.16 -14.59
N HIS A 124 9.99 -12.14 -14.15
CA HIS A 124 8.57 -12.22 -14.47
C HIS A 124 7.70 -11.67 -13.34
N PRO A 125 7.33 -10.38 -13.36
CA PRO A 125 6.30 -9.86 -12.46
C PRO A 125 4.97 -10.60 -12.65
N ASP A 126 4.66 -11.15 -13.82
CA ASP A 126 3.34 -11.76 -14.07
C ASP A 126 3.02 -12.95 -13.15
N LYS A 127 4.01 -13.75 -12.76
CA LYS A 127 3.80 -14.90 -11.85
C LYS A 127 3.82 -14.52 -10.36
N ARG A 128 4.32 -13.33 -10.00
CA ARG A 128 4.41 -12.86 -8.60
C ARG A 128 3.53 -11.65 -8.27
N CYS A 129 3.14 -10.86 -9.26
CA CYS A 129 2.27 -9.74 -9.05
C CYS A 129 0.88 -10.25 -8.70
N LEU A 130 0.25 -9.52 -7.80
CA LEU A 130 -1.10 -9.79 -7.36
C LEU A 130 -2.05 -9.62 -8.58
N PRO A 131 -3.12 -10.41 -8.69
CA PRO A 131 -4.02 -10.41 -9.85
C PRO A 131 -4.53 -9.01 -10.28
N TRP A 132 -4.77 -8.11 -9.33
CA TRP A 132 -5.22 -6.74 -9.60
C TRP A 132 -4.28 -5.89 -10.49
N TYR A 133 -2.98 -6.21 -10.52
CA TYR A 133 -1.98 -5.47 -11.32
C TYR A 133 -1.91 -5.96 -12.77
N HIS A 134 -2.42 -7.17 -13.05
CA HIS A 134 -2.52 -7.68 -14.41
C HIS A 134 -3.51 -6.84 -15.21
N GLY A 135 -3.06 -6.32 -16.35
CA GLY A 135 -3.88 -5.49 -17.22
C GLY A 135 -4.23 -4.09 -16.68
N PHE A 136 -3.68 -3.69 -15.52
CA PHE A 136 -3.96 -2.37 -14.93
C PHE A 136 -3.53 -1.22 -15.86
N TYR A 137 -2.36 -1.35 -16.50
CA TYR A 137 -1.88 -0.35 -17.45
C TYR A 137 -2.80 -0.22 -18.67
N ASP A 138 -3.24 -1.34 -19.25
CA ASP A 138 -4.15 -1.34 -20.41
C ASP A 138 -5.53 -0.78 -20.03
N GLU A 139 -6.03 -1.10 -18.83
CA GLU A 139 -7.28 -0.54 -18.32
C GLU A 139 -7.17 0.98 -18.08
N MET A 140 -6.11 1.43 -17.42
CA MET A 140 -5.84 2.85 -17.17
C MET A 140 -5.68 3.64 -18.48
N MET A 141 -4.87 3.14 -19.42
CA MET A 141 -4.67 3.78 -20.72
C MET A 141 -5.97 3.82 -21.52
N GLY A 142 -6.78 2.76 -21.49
CA GLY A 142 -8.09 2.75 -22.15
C GLY A 142 -9.11 3.69 -21.52
N PHE A 143 -8.99 4.03 -20.24
CA PHE A 143 -9.76 5.12 -19.62
C PHE A 143 -9.28 6.49 -20.10
N ILE A 144 -7.97 6.72 -20.16
CA ILE A 144 -7.38 7.99 -20.61
C ILE A 144 -7.70 8.26 -22.08
N THR A 145 -7.61 7.24 -22.95
CA THR A 145 -7.80 7.39 -24.41
C THR A 145 -9.23 7.15 -24.87
N GLY A 146 -10.15 6.76 -23.97
CA GLY A 146 -11.52 6.37 -24.32
C GLY A 146 -11.65 5.01 -25.02
N ASP A 147 -10.53 4.32 -25.29
CA ASP A 147 -10.48 3.06 -26.02
C ASP A 147 -11.10 1.90 -25.22
N LYS A 148 -12.25 1.41 -25.69
CA LYS A 148 -12.96 0.26 -25.09
C LYS A 148 -12.21 -1.05 -25.27
N SER A 149 -11.43 -1.21 -26.34
CA SER A 149 -10.66 -2.43 -26.62
C SER A 149 -9.56 -2.62 -25.58
N ARG A 150 -8.79 -1.57 -25.29
CA ARG A 150 -7.77 -1.57 -24.23
C ARG A 150 -8.34 -1.88 -22.86
N ARG A 151 -9.51 -1.33 -22.52
CA ARG A 151 -10.21 -1.64 -21.25
C ARG A 151 -10.63 -3.11 -21.18
N SER A 152 -11.18 -3.65 -22.27
CA SER A 152 -11.56 -5.07 -22.34
C SER A 152 -10.35 -5.99 -22.17
N LYS A 153 -9.24 -5.66 -22.84
CA LYS A 153 -7.96 -6.38 -22.72
C LYS A 153 -7.41 -6.36 -21.28
N GLY A 154 -7.44 -5.21 -20.61
CA GLY A 154 -7.00 -5.12 -19.22
C GLY A 154 -7.82 -6.01 -18.28
N ARG A 155 -9.14 -6.06 -18.48
CA ARG A 155 -10.05 -6.94 -17.71
C ARG A 155 -9.78 -8.42 -17.97
N SER A 156 -9.62 -8.81 -19.24
CA SER A 156 -9.37 -10.21 -19.59
C SER A 156 -8.05 -10.73 -18.99
N MET A 157 -7.01 -9.90 -18.97
CA MET A 157 -5.74 -10.22 -18.32
C MET A 157 -5.89 -10.43 -16.82
N ARG A 158 -6.64 -9.56 -16.13
CA ARG A 158 -6.93 -9.70 -14.69
C ARG A 158 -7.71 -10.98 -14.38
N GLU A 159 -8.72 -11.29 -15.19
CA GLU A 159 -9.49 -12.53 -15.04
C GLU A 159 -8.63 -13.77 -15.25
N HIS A 160 -7.80 -13.78 -16.29
CA HIS A 160 -6.91 -14.89 -16.58
C HIS A 160 -5.95 -15.15 -15.41
N ALA A 161 -5.27 -14.10 -14.92
CA ALA A 161 -4.35 -14.20 -13.79
C ALA A 161 -5.05 -14.71 -12.51
N THR A 162 -6.30 -14.28 -12.28
CA THR A 162 -7.12 -14.74 -11.15
C THR A 162 -7.42 -16.23 -11.28
N ARG A 163 -7.82 -16.70 -12.47
CA ARG A 163 -8.08 -18.12 -12.74
C ARG A 163 -6.83 -18.98 -12.56
N GLU A 164 -5.67 -18.53 -13.03
CA GLU A 164 -4.39 -19.24 -12.84
C GLU A 164 -4.03 -19.38 -11.35
N ARG A 165 -4.13 -18.29 -10.58
CA ARG A 165 -3.89 -18.34 -9.11
C ARG A 165 -4.82 -19.30 -8.40
N HIS A 166 -6.09 -19.36 -8.80
CA HIS A 166 -7.03 -20.32 -8.24
C HIS A 166 -6.67 -21.76 -8.58
N ARG A 167 -6.22 -22.03 -9.81
CA ARG A 167 -5.72 -23.35 -10.21
C ARG A 167 -4.49 -23.75 -9.40
N GLU A 168 -3.53 -22.84 -9.27
CA GLU A 168 -2.30 -23.04 -8.48
C GLU A 168 -2.62 -23.32 -7.00
N ARG A 169 -3.54 -22.54 -6.39
CA ARG A 169 -3.97 -22.76 -5.00
C ARG A 169 -4.63 -24.14 -4.84
N ARG A 170 -5.46 -24.56 -5.79
CA ARG A 170 -6.07 -25.91 -5.77
C ARG A 170 -5.02 -27.00 -5.90
N HIS A 171 -4.02 -26.82 -6.76
CA HIS A 171 -2.92 -27.76 -6.92
C HIS A 171 -2.14 -27.94 -5.61
N ARG A 172 -1.68 -26.84 -5.01
CA ARG A 172 -0.94 -26.87 -3.74
C ARG A 172 -1.73 -27.51 -2.60
N LEU A 173 -3.04 -27.28 -2.55
CA LEU A 173 -3.91 -27.93 -1.56
C LEU A 173 -4.00 -29.45 -1.77
N ARG A 174 -3.99 -29.94 -3.01
CA ARG A 174 -3.95 -31.37 -3.31
C ARG A 174 -2.62 -31.98 -2.88
N GLU A 175 -1.51 -31.32 -3.22
CA GLU A 175 -0.16 -31.75 -2.82
C GLU A 175 -0.01 -31.81 -1.29
N LEU A 176 -0.47 -30.79 -0.57
CA LEU A 176 -0.43 -30.78 0.90
C LEU A 176 -1.27 -31.91 1.52
N ARG A 177 -2.42 -32.23 0.93
CA ARG A 177 -3.26 -33.34 1.37
C ARG A 177 -2.59 -34.70 1.14
N GLN A 178 -1.99 -34.90 -0.03
CA GLN A 178 -1.23 -36.11 -0.34
C GLN A 178 -0.03 -36.25 0.59
N PHE A 179 0.76 -35.20 0.77
CA PHE A 179 1.89 -35.20 1.70
C PHE A 179 1.46 -35.54 3.14
N SER A 180 0.35 -34.95 3.61
CA SER A 180 -0.19 -35.25 4.94
C SER A 180 -0.67 -36.69 5.07
N HIS A 181 -1.24 -37.25 4.00
CA HIS A 181 -1.65 -38.65 3.94
C HIS A 181 -0.43 -39.58 4.00
N ASP A 182 0.60 -39.32 3.19
CA ASP A 182 1.83 -40.11 3.13
C ASP A 182 2.60 -40.11 4.45
N MET A 183 2.61 -38.98 5.17
CA MET A 183 3.19 -38.90 6.52
C MET A 183 2.42 -39.77 7.52
N ARG A 184 1.08 -39.81 7.45
CA ARG A 184 0.25 -40.64 8.33
C ARG A 184 0.39 -42.13 8.04
N THR A 185 0.51 -42.52 6.78
CA THR A 185 0.69 -43.93 6.39
C THR A 185 2.08 -44.44 6.76
N ARG A 186 3.13 -43.62 6.60
CA ARG A 186 4.50 -43.94 7.06
C ARG A 186 4.59 -44.11 8.58
N SER A 187 3.91 -43.24 9.35
CA SER A 187 3.89 -43.35 10.81
C SER A 187 3.20 -44.62 11.33
N ARG A 188 2.31 -45.23 10.54
CA ARG A 188 1.60 -46.48 10.90
C ARG A 188 2.38 -47.75 10.58
N HIS A 189 3.36 -47.70 9.67
CA HIS A 189 4.20 -48.85 9.32
C HIS A 189 5.44 -48.99 10.21
N ASN A 190 5.77 -47.96 11.00
CA ASN A 190 6.89 -47.98 11.95
C ASN A 190 6.46 -48.40 13.37
N HIS A 191 5.24 -48.93 13.53
CA HIS A 191 4.68 -49.51 14.74
C HIS A 191 4.26 -50.94 14.46
#